data_AF-A0A2N1D3P9-F1
#
_entry.id   AF-A0A2N1D3P9-F1
#
_cell.length_a   1.000
_cell.length_b   1.000
_cell.length_c   1.000
_cell.angle_alpha   90.00
_cell.angle_beta   90.00
_cell.angle_gamma   90.00
#
_symmetry.space_group_name_H-M   'P 1'
#
loop_
_entity.id
_entity.type
_entity.pdbx_description
1 polymer ?
#
loop_
_entity_poly.entity_id
_entity_poly.type
_entity_poly.pdbx_seq_one_letter_code
_entity_poly.pdbx_strand_id
1 'polypeptide(L)'
;MKNLSQFLIGLFFLSILFFVAKYLLLLVNINVPPALLGIAVLFCGLLWIKGVPKVISNAANPLLGHMSLFFIPAIVAIVNFIDLIAAFPLALFFSIVVSTLVSLAVTGWISQKLMHKLDPANVNRDKPPREGS
;
A
#
# COMPACT_ATOMS: atom_id res chain seq x y z
N MET A 1 -4.21 27.07 -13.54
CA MET A 1 -2.79 26.81 -13.86
C MET A 1 -1.98 26.24 -12.70
N LYS A 2 -2.06 26.77 -11.47
CA LYS A 2 -1.28 26.27 -10.31
C LYS A 2 -1.49 24.77 -10.01
N ASN A 3 -2.74 24.29 -10.07
CA ASN A 3 -3.05 22.87 -9.83
C ASN A 3 -2.48 21.92 -10.89
N LEU A 4 -2.33 22.37 -12.15
CA LEU A 4 -1.75 21.57 -13.23
C LEU A 4 -0.25 21.39 -13.01
N SER A 5 0.48 22.45 -12.64
CA SER A 5 1.90 22.34 -12.30
C SER A 5 2.16 21.41 -11.12
N GLN A 6 1.31 21.47 -10.09
CA GLN A 6 1.38 20.56 -8.93
C GLN A 6 1.11 19.10 -9.35
N PHE A 7 0.18 18.86 -10.27
CA PHE A 7 -0.06 17.53 -10.82
C PHE A 7 1.16 17.00 -11.59
N LEU A 8 1.74 17.79 -12.49
CA LEU A 8 2.93 17.37 -13.25
C LEU A 8 4.12 17.08 -12.33
N ILE A 9 4.34 17.92 -11.31
CA ILE A 9 5.42 17.72 -10.33
C ILE A 9 5.19 16.42 -9.54
N GLY A 10 3.95 16.15 -9.10
CA GLY A 10 3.62 14.94 -8.38
C GLY A 10 3.82 13.69 -9.24
N LEU A 11 3.40 13.74 -10.50
CA LEU A 11 3.57 12.66 -11.46
C LEU A 11 5.05 12.40 -11.75
N PHE A 12 5.83 13.47 -11.96
CA PHE A 12 7.27 13.38 -12.18
C PHE A 12 7.98 12.77 -10.97
N PHE A 13 7.61 13.20 -9.75
CA PHE A 13 8.13 12.64 -8.51
C PHE A 13 7.79 11.14 -8.37
N LEU A 14 6.55 10.74 -8.65
CA LEU A 14 6.12 9.34 -8.59
C LEU A 14 6.85 8.47 -9.62
N SER A 15 7.05 8.99 -10.84
CA SER A 15 7.81 8.32 -11.90
C SER A 15 9.29 8.16 -11.54
N ILE A 16 9.93 9.19 -10.98
CA ILE A 16 11.31 9.10 -10.49
C ILE A 16 11.40 8.04 -9.40
N LEU A 17 10.47 8.05 -8.45
CA LEU A 17 10.46 7.08 -7.37
C LEU A 17 10.34 5.64 -7.91
N PHE A 18 9.47 5.40 -8.89
CA PHE A 18 9.35 4.11 -9.55
C PHE A 18 10.63 3.71 -10.28
N PHE A 19 11.28 4.65 -10.97
CA PHE A 19 12.52 4.37 -11.70
C PHE A 19 13.69 4.08 -10.77
N VAL A 20 13.81 4.82 -9.67
CA VAL A 20 14.78 4.58 -8.59
C VAL A 20 14.52 3.21 -7.97
N ALA A 21 13.26 2.88 -7.66
CA ALA A 21 12.90 1.58 -7.11
C ALA A 21 13.26 0.43 -8.07
N LYS A 22 12.98 0.60 -9.36
CA LYS A 22 13.37 -0.36 -10.41
C LYS A 22 14.89 -0.51 -10.48
N TYR A 23 15.62 0.59 -10.46
CA TYR A 23 17.08 0.58 -10.48
C TYR A 23 17.62 -0.18 -9.26
N LEU A 24 17.20 0.17 -8.05
CA LEU A 24 17.58 -0.51 -6.80
C LEU A 24 17.34 -2.02 -6.88
N LEU A 25 16.16 -2.45 -7.33
CA LEU A 25 15.83 -3.87 -7.45
C LEU A 25 16.75 -4.63 -8.42
N LEU A 26 17.15 -3.99 -9.52
CA LEU A 26 18.08 -4.59 -10.48
C LEU A 26 19.45 -4.84 -9.85
N LEU A 27 19.91 -4.00 -8.91
CA LEU A 27 21.20 -4.24 -8.24
C LEU A 27 21.10 -5.32 -7.16
N VAL A 28 19.96 -5.40 -6.46
CA VAL A 28 19.77 -6.37 -5.36
C VAL A 28 19.33 -7.75 -5.88
N ASN A 29 18.98 -7.87 -7.17
CA ASN A 29 18.59 -9.12 -7.84
C ASN A 29 17.40 -9.84 -7.15
N ILE A 30 16.50 -9.07 -6.54
CA ILE A 30 15.29 -9.58 -5.87
C ILE A 30 14.14 -9.62 -6.87
N ASN A 31 13.44 -10.76 -6.94
CA ASN A 31 12.35 -11.01 -7.87
C ASN A 31 11.00 -10.47 -7.37
N VAL A 32 10.93 -9.17 -7.06
CA VAL A 32 9.69 -8.48 -6.66
C VAL A 32 9.31 -7.40 -7.67
N PRO A 33 8.03 -7.02 -7.81
CA PRO A 33 7.66 -5.93 -8.71
C PRO A 33 8.21 -4.58 -8.18
N PRO A 34 8.85 -3.74 -9.01
CA PRO A 34 9.38 -2.44 -8.59
C PRO A 34 8.36 -1.51 -7.94
N ALA A 35 7.08 -1.65 -8.34
CA ALA A 35 5.97 -0.88 -7.77
C ALA A 35 5.81 -1.11 -6.26
N LEU A 36 6.03 -2.34 -5.75
CA LEU A 36 5.91 -2.64 -4.32
C LEU A 36 7.00 -1.90 -3.52
N LEU A 37 8.23 -1.89 -4.04
CA LEU A 37 9.32 -1.14 -3.40
C LEU A 37 9.04 0.36 -3.44
N GLY A 38 8.53 0.89 -4.56
CA GLY A 38 8.13 2.29 -4.67
C GLY A 38 7.07 2.68 -3.63
N ILE A 39 6.06 1.85 -3.41
CA ILE A 39 5.03 2.08 -2.38
C ILE A 39 5.64 2.01 -0.97
N ALA A 40 6.54 1.07 -0.69
CA ALA A 40 7.21 0.97 0.60
C ALA A 40 8.08 2.20 0.90
N VAL A 41 8.85 2.68 -0.07
CA VAL A 41 9.67 3.90 0.05
C VAL A 41 8.77 5.13 0.22
N LEU A 42 7.69 5.23 -0.57
CA LEU A 42 6.72 6.32 -0.45
C LEU A 42 6.09 6.34 0.94
N PHE A 43 5.69 5.17 1.45
CA PHE A 43 5.10 5.02 2.78
C PHE A 43 6.09 5.44 3.87
N CYS A 44 7.35 5.01 3.80
CA CYS A 44 8.38 5.43 4.75
C CYS A 44 8.61 6.95 4.72
N GLY A 45 8.69 7.54 3.53
CA GLY A 45 8.82 9.00 3.37
C GLY A 45 7.61 9.75 3.94
N LEU A 46 6.42 9.20 3.75
CA LEU A 46 5.18 9.78 4.27
C LEU A 46 5.10 9.74 5.79
N LEU A 47 5.54 8.64 6.41
CA LEU A 47 5.65 8.52 7.87
C LEU A 47 6.60 9.57 8.45
N TRP A 48 7.71 9.87 7.76
CA TRP A 48 8.68 10.89 8.19
C TRP A 48 8.09 12.31 8.15
N ILE A 49 7.32 12.62 7.11
CA ILE A 49 6.70 13.94 6.91
C ILE A 49 5.43 14.11 7.76
N LYS A 50 4.86 13.02 8.29
CA LYS A 50 3.60 12.98 9.08
C LYS A 50 2.39 13.60 8.35
N GLY A 51 2.31 13.46 7.03
CA GLY A 51 1.16 13.94 6.27
C GLY A 51 1.35 13.80 4.76
N VAL A 52 0.24 13.71 4.02
CA VAL A 52 0.25 13.53 2.56
C VAL A 52 0.34 14.88 1.85
N PRO A 53 1.43 15.16 1.11
CA PRO A 53 1.51 16.37 0.29
C PRO A 53 0.41 16.40 -0.77
N LYS A 54 -0.24 17.55 -0.94
CA LYS A 54 -1.29 17.76 -1.97
C LYS A 54 -0.81 17.41 -3.38
N VAL A 55 0.47 17.62 -3.64
CA VAL A 55 1.17 17.31 -4.90
C VAL A 55 1.05 15.82 -5.26
N ILE A 56 1.32 14.95 -4.28
CA ILE A 56 1.31 13.49 -4.45
C ILE A 56 -0.13 13.00 -4.57
N SER A 57 -1.04 13.51 -3.73
CA SER A 57 -2.46 13.14 -3.79
C SER A 57 -3.09 13.52 -5.14
N ASN A 58 -2.82 14.72 -5.65
CA ASN A 58 -3.35 15.16 -6.95
C ASN A 58 -2.84 14.28 -8.10
N ALA A 59 -1.58 13.84 -8.05
CA ALA A 59 -1.01 12.97 -9.06
C ALA A 59 -1.49 11.51 -8.96
N ALA A 60 -1.67 11.00 -7.74
CA ALA A 60 -2.06 9.61 -7.49
C ALA A 60 -3.56 9.37 -7.71
N ASN A 61 -4.44 10.34 -7.39
CA ASN A 61 -5.90 10.18 -7.51
C ASN A 61 -6.39 9.69 -8.90
N PRO A 62 -5.96 10.26 -10.03
CA PRO A 62 -6.39 9.75 -11.34
C PRO A 62 -5.84 8.35 -11.64
N LEU A 63 -4.60 8.04 -11.22
CA LEU A 63 -4.04 6.69 -11.36
C LEU A 63 -4.83 5.66 -10.54
N LEU A 64 -5.21 6.02 -9.31
CA LEU A 64 -6.04 5.20 -8.44
C LEU A 64 -7.46 5.02 -9.01
N GLY A 65 -8.06 6.09 -9.53
CA GLY A 65 -9.38 6.05 -10.18
C GLY A 65 -9.42 5.18 -11.43
N HIS A 66 -8.27 5.00 -12.11
CA HIS A 66 -8.12 4.12 -13.27
C HIS A 66 -7.34 2.84 -12.96
N MET A 67 -7.30 2.37 -11.69
CA MET A 67 -6.62 1.12 -11.29
C MET A 67 -7.02 -0.09 -12.12
N SER A 68 -8.27 -0.15 -12.60
CA SER A 68 -8.73 -1.19 -13.51
C SER A 68 -7.88 -1.33 -14.77
N LEU A 69 -7.36 -0.22 -15.33
CA LEU A 69 -6.47 -0.25 -16.50
C LEU A 69 -5.14 -0.93 -16.18
N PHE A 70 -4.61 -0.73 -14.97
CA PHE A 70 -3.36 -1.34 -14.52
C PHE A 70 -3.51 -2.83 -14.20
N PHE A 71 -4.73 -3.31 -13.94
CA PHE A 71 -4.99 -4.75 -13.81
C PHE A 71 -4.98 -5.48 -15.14
N ILE A 72 -5.27 -4.81 -16.27
CA ILE A 72 -5.28 -5.46 -17.58
C ILE A 72 -3.91 -6.07 -17.92
N PRO A 73 -2.77 -5.34 -17.87
CA PRO A 73 -1.45 -5.94 -18.10
C PRO A 73 -1.11 -7.06 -17.13
N ALA A 74 -1.51 -6.92 -15.85
CA ALA A 74 -1.24 -7.94 -14.84
C ALA A 74 -2.01 -9.24 -15.13
N ILE A 75 -3.28 -9.16 -15.52
CA ILE A 75 -4.10 -10.33 -15.88
C ILE A 75 -3.57 -10.98 -17.15
N VAL A 76 -3.22 -10.20 -18.19
CA VAL A 76 -2.65 -10.73 -19.43
C VAL A 76 -1.33 -11.45 -19.18
N ALA A 77 -0.51 -10.98 -18.22
CA ALA A 77 0.71 -11.68 -17.84
C ALA A 77 0.42 -13.09 -17.26
N ILE A 78 -0.65 -13.25 -16.47
CA ILE A 78 -1.08 -14.54 -15.88
C ILE A 78 -1.48 -15.53 -16.98
N VAL A 79 -2.01 -15.05 -18.12
CA VAL A 79 -2.41 -15.93 -19.23
C VAL A 79 -1.22 -16.75 -19.77
N ASN A 80 0.02 -16.27 -19.64
CA ASN A 80 1.22 -17.02 -20.03
C ASN A 80 1.49 -18.25 -19.13
N PHE A 81 0.78 -18.39 -18.01
CA PHE A 81 0.94 -19.47 -17.05
C PHE A 81 -0.32 -20.34 -16.92
N ILE A 82 -1.24 -20.29 -17.89
CA ILE A 82 -2.50 -21.06 -17.84
C ILE A 82 -2.26 -22.56 -17.74
N ASP A 83 -1.27 -23.12 -18.44
CA ASP A 83 -0.96 -24.55 -18.36
C ASP A 83 -0.59 -24.98 -16.93
N LEU A 84 0.17 -24.15 -16.21
CA LEU A 84 0.54 -24.38 -14.82
C LEU A 84 -0.70 -24.32 -13.90
N ILE A 85 -1.59 -23.36 -14.17
CA ILE A 85 -2.83 -23.21 -13.40
C ILE A 85 -3.76 -24.40 -13.61
N ALA A 86 -3.87 -24.89 -14.86
CA ALA A 86 -4.67 -26.05 -15.21
C ALA A 86 -4.11 -27.36 -14.62
N ALA A 87 -2.79 -27.48 -14.48
CA ALA A 87 -2.15 -28.64 -13.88
C ALA A 87 -2.37 -28.74 -12.36
N PHE A 88 -2.41 -27.60 -11.65
CA PHE A 88 -2.49 -27.57 -10.18
C PHE A 88 -3.53 -26.59 -9.60
N PRO A 89 -4.81 -26.66 -10.02
CA PRO A 89 -5.82 -25.68 -9.65
C PRO A 89 -6.13 -25.70 -8.14
N LEU A 90 -6.22 -26.90 -7.55
CA LEU A 90 -6.50 -27.05 -6.12
C LEU A 90 -5.33 -26.54 -5.26
N ALA A 91 -4.09 -26.89 -5.59
CA ALA A 91 -2.93 -26.45 -4.83
C ALA A 91 -2.77 -24.92 -4.88
N LEU A 92 -2.95 -24.31 -6.05
CA LEU A 92 -2.93 -22.85 -6.18
C LEU A 92 -4.06 -22.18 -5.41
N PHE A 93 -5.29 -22.69 -5.52
CA PHE A 93 -6.43 -22.13 -4.79
C PHE A 93 -6.19 -22.15 -3.28
N PHE A 94 -5.80 -23.30 -2.72
CA PHE A 94 -5.49 -23.39 -1.29
C PHE A 94 -4.30 -22.51 -0.91
N SER A 95 -3.23 -22.43 -1.72
CA SER A 95 -2.10 -21.55 -1.46
C SER A 95 -2.52 -20.08 -1.38
N ILE A 96 -3.38 -19.61 -2.30
CA ILE A 96 -3.87 -18.23 -2.32
C ILE A 96 -4.79 -17.96 -1.12
N VAL A 97 -5.75 -18.82 -0.87
CA VAL A 97 -6.72 -18.65 0.23
C VAL A 97 -6.01 -18.70 1.58
N VAL A 98 -5.17 -19.70 1.81
CA VAL A 98 -4.44 -19.85 3.07
C VAL A 98 -3.48 -18.68 3.28
N SER A 99 -2.70 -18.27 2.27
CA SER A 99 -1.78 -17.13 2.40
C SER A 99 -2.52 -15.82 2.69
N THR A 100 -3.68 -15.60 2.06
CA THR A 100 -4.51 -14.42 2.29
C THR A 100 -5.09 -14.41 3.70
N LEU A 101 -5.67 -15.53 4.15
CA LEU A 101 -6.23 -15.66 5.50
C LEU A 101 -5.16 -15.48 6.57
N VAL A 102 -3.99 -16.11 6.39
CA VAL A 102 -2.86 -15.96 7.32
C VAL A 102 -2.36 -14.52 7.34
N SER A 103 -2.18 -13.88 6.19
CA SER A 103 -1.76 -12.48 6.10
C SER A 103 -2.74 -11.53 6.81
N LEU A 104 -4.05 -11.73 6.59
CA LEU A 104 -5.10 -10.93 7.21
C LEU A 104 -5.16 -11.17 8.73
N ALA A 105 -5.05 -12.43 9.17
CA ALA A 105 -5.05 -12.78 10.59
C ALA A 105 -3.84 -12.19 11.32
N VAL A 106 -2.64 -12.30 10.74
CA VAL A 106 -1.41 -11.72 11.31
C VAL A 106 -1.51 -10.20 11.36
N THR A 107 -1.94 -9.56 10.27
CA THR A 107 -2.09 -8.09 10.22
C THR A 107 -3.14 -7.61 11.23
N GLY A 108 -4.28 -8.29 11.31
CA GLY A 108 -5.35 -8.00 12.27
C GLY A 108 -4.88 -8.17 13.71
N TRP A 109 -4.14 -9.24 14.02
CA TRP A 109 -3.60 -9.49 15.35
C TRP A 109 -2.58 -8.43 15.78
N ILE A 110 -1.66 -8.05 14.88
CA ILE A 110 -0.69 -6.97 15.12
C ILE A 110 -1.42 -5.66 15.38
N SER A 111 -2.42 -5.34 14.55
CA SER A 111 -3.23 -4.13 14.66
C SER A 111 -3.98 -4.06 16.00
N GLN A 112 -4.63 -5.15 16.40
CA GLN A 112 -5.34 -5.26 17.68
C GLN A 112 -4.38 -5.14 18.87
N LYS A 113 -3.20 -5.77 18.80
CA LYS A 113 -2.19 -5.67 19.86
C LYS A 113 -1.64 -4.25 20.00
N LEU A 114 -1.48 -3.53 18.89
CA LEU A 114 -1.03 -2.14 18.89
C LEU A 114 -2.12 -1.21 19.45
N MET A 115 -3.38 -1.40 19.05
CA MET A 115 -4.52 -0.65 19.59
C MET A 115 -4.76 -0.90 21.08
N HIS A 116 -4.57 -2.13 21.57
CA HIS A 116 -4.73 -2.44 22.99
C HIS A 116 -3.63 -1.79 23.86
N LYS A 117 -2.45 -1.51 23.30
CA LYS A 117 -1.39 -0.71 23.95
C LYS A 117 -1.70 0.80 23.98
N LEU A 118 -2.67 1.26 23.20
CA LEU A 118 -3.15 2.65 23.17
C LEU A 118 -4.38 2.83 24.10
N ASP A 119 -4.45 2.04 25.18
CA ASP A 119 -5.58 1.90 26.09
C ASP A 119 -6.27 3.25 26.46
N PRO A 120 -7.59 3.40 26.21
CA PRO A 120 -8.38 4.59 26.52
C PRO A 120 -8.56 4.89 28.03
N ALA A 121 -7.91 4.16 28.94
CA ALA A 121 -7.95 4.41 30.38
C ALA A 121 -7.37 5.78 30.82
N ASN A 122 -6.63 6.48 29.95
CA ASN A 122 -6.20 7.86 30.18
C ASN A 122 -7.26 8.92 29.77
N VAL A 123 -8.12 8.63 28.79
CA VAL A 123 -9.11 9.59 28.26
C VAL A 123 -10.23 9.90 29.28
N ASN A 124 -10.54 8.98 30.18
CA ASN A 124 -11.59 9.17 31.20
C ASN A 124 -11.07 9.84 32.49
N ARG A 125 -9.75 10.12 32.59
CA ARG A 125 -9.16 10.87 33.71
C ARG A 125 -9.25 12.39 33.50
N ASP A 126 -9.46 12.84 32.26
CA ASP A 126 -9.58 14.25 31.88
C ASP A 126 -11.02 14.78 31.87
N LYS A 127 -11.98 14.01 32.44
CA LYS A 127 -13.32 14.55 32.67
C LYS A 127 -13.30 15.37 33.96
N PRO A 128 -13.45 16.71 33.90
CA PRO A 128 -13.50 17.52 35.11
C PRO A 128 -14.64 17.04 36.02
N PRO A 129 -14.48 17.10 37.35
CA PRO A 129 -15.53 16.74 38.30
C PRO A 129 -16.80 17.48 37.93
N ARG A 130 -17.90 16.75 37.78
CA ARG A 130 -19.22 17.37 37.64
C ARG A 130 -19.46 18.17 38.91
N GLU A 131 -19.43 19.49 38.79
CA GLU A 131 -19.90 20.39 39.85
C GLU A 131 -21.31 19.98 40.24
N GLY A 132 -21.54 20.00 41.56
CA GLY A 132 -22.65 19.38 42.24
C GLY A 132 -24.02 19.86 41.79
N SER A 133 -24.97 18.93 41.93
CA SER A 133 -26.39 19.18 42.18
C SER A 133 -26.62 19.89 43.50
#